data_AF-A0A8T1BL75-F1
#
_entry.id   AF-A0A8T1BL75-F1
#
_cell.length_a   1.000
_cell.length_b   1.000
_cell.length_c   1.000
_cell.angle_alpha   90.00
_cell.angle_beta   90.00
_cell.angle_gamma   90.00
#
_symmetry.space_group_name_H-M   'P 1'
#
loop_
_entity.id
_entity.type
_entity.pdbx_description
1 polymer ?
#
loop_
_entity_poly.entity_id
_entity_poly.type
_entity_poly.pdbx_seq_one_letter_code
_entity_poly.pdbx_strand_id
1 'polypeptide(L)'
;TIQQASWTKDPPPEQILDFLERLTGRVRREFDVPADVSKSLNVFIQRTVFPRIAVLCFNQRSTRDCQRRDKLWRKKCVELGGLPMENLGVSPELVAKIRSSLPSHRIRGPSGNGSTSPCQRRVFLVRAIEAFNGMESVVPCDLLDELMHGVVILHHEAALVLGTTQFSVETFFPLLAYVLVHCRLPTIHAQLHLLENFAITADNANGEESYYVYCVHAAVEYVCNTAGLGVIANPGSTVSSTSSAVSMPGGSPVVPIISASPPKNHTAFSLELELESELEVKVLSSPSMEQPEVTGVCNTGAAPESGNESS
;
A
#
# COMPACT_ATOMS: atom_id res chain seq x y z
N THR A 1 4.02 -31.43 36.99
CA THR A 1 3.46 -30.54 35.96
C THR A 1 4.18 -29.22 36.04
N ILE A 2 5.12 -28.94 35.12
CA ILE A 2 5.92 -27.71 35.15
C ILE A 2 5.02 -26.58 34.68
N GLN A 3 4.63 -25.66 35.58
CA GLN A 3 4.03 -24.38 35.21
C GLN A 3 5.07 -23.61 34.40
N GLN A 4 4.93 -23.60 33.06
CA GLN A 4 5.67 -22.66 32.23
C GLN A 4 5.28 -21.24 32.65
N ALA A 5 6.27 -20.43 33.04
CA ALA A 5 6.07 -19.04 33.40
C ALA A 5 5.41 -18.29 32.23
N SER A 6 4.41 -17.44 32.51
CA SER A 6 3.64 -16.72 31.48
C SER A 6 4.50 -15.90 30.51
N TRP A 7 5.69 -15.48 30.95
CA TRP A 7 6.68 -14.73 30.18
C TRP A 7 7.37 -15.52 29.06
N THR A 8 7.22 -16.86 29.02
CA THR A 8 7.81 -17.69 27.95
C THR A 8 6.88 -17.87 26.75
N LYS A 9 5.68 -17.27 26.78
CA LYS A 9 4.73 -17.30 25.68
C LYS A 9 4.79 -15.97 24.94
N ASP A 10 4.86 -16.02 23.62
CA ASP A 10 4.80 -14.83 22.77
C ASP A 10 3.51 -14.04 23.10
N PRO A 11 3.60 -12.71 23.33
CA PRO A 11 2.43 -11.92 23.63
C PRO A 11 1.50 -11.92 22.41
N PRO A 12 0.19 -12.13 22.61
CA PRO A 12 -0.77 -11.96 21.52
C PRO A 12 -0.92 -10.46 21.19
N PRO A 13 -1.31 -10.10 19.95
CA PRO A 13 -1.38 -8.71 19.50
C PRO A 13 -2.20 -7.80 20.43
N GLU A 14 -3.29 -8.32 21.00
CA GLU A 14 -4.18 -7.59 21.90
C GLU A 14 -3.46 -7.11 23.16
N GLN A 15 -2.51 -7.89 23.70
CA GLN A 15 -1.72 -7.47 24.87
C GLN A 15 -0.76 -6.32 24.54
N ILE A 16 -0.24 -6.28 23.32
CA ILE A 16 0.62 -5.19 22.86
C ILE A 16 -0.21 -3.93 22.67
N LEU A 17 -1.40 -4.04 22.07
CA LEU A 17 -2.33 -2.93 21.90
C LEU A 17 -2.80 -2.36 23.25
N ASP A 18 -3.18 -3.24 24.19
CA ASP A 18 -3.51 -2.86 25.57
C ASP A 18 -2.37 -2.11 26.26
N PHE A 19 -1.13 -2.57 26.07
CA PHE A 19 0.05 -1.89 26.62
C PHE A 19 0.22 -0.50 26.01
N LEU A 20 0.09 -0.37 24.69
CA LEU A 20 0.17 0.90 23.98
C LEU A 20 -0.92 1.87 24.45
N GLU A 21 -2.16 1.42 24.60
CA GLU A 21 -3.27 2.24 25.08
C GLU A 21 -3.01 2.75 26.51
N ARG A 22 -2.56 1.87 27.41
CA ARG A 22 -2.19 2.26 28.79
C ARG A 22 -1.03 3.23 28.82
N LEU A 23 -0.02 3.02 27.97
CA LEU A 23 1.13 3.91 27.85
C LEU A 23 0.70 5.29 27.34
N THR A 24 -0.06 5.34 26.24
CA THR A 24 -0.63 6.57 25.69
C THR A 24 -1.47 7.30 26.72
N GLY A 25 -2.36 6.60 27.43
CA GLY A 25 -3.19 7.18 28.48
C GLY A 25 -2.40 7.67 29.70
N ARG A 26 -1.25 7.08 29.99
CA ARG A 26 -0.34 7.57 31.04
C ARG A 26 0.41 8.82 30.58
N VAL A 27 1.00 8.81 29.38
CA VAL A 27 1.70 9.97 28.81
C VAL A 27 0.74 11.15 28.69
N ARG A 28 -0.50 10.92 28.21
CA ARG A 28 -1.52 11.95 28.14
C ARG A 28 -1.78 12.63 29.49
N ARG A 29 -1.95 11.84 30.56
CA ARG A 29 -2.23 12.36 31.91
C ARG A 29 -1.03 13.03 32.55
N GLU A 30 0.17 12.49 32.36
CA GLU A 30 1.40 13.02 32.99
C GLU A 30 1.80 14.37 32.40
N PHE A 31 1.60 14.56 31.09
CA PHE A 31 2.00 15.76 30.37
C PHE A 31 0.81 16.68 30.04
N ASP A 32 -0.38 16.40 30.60
CA ASP A 32 -1.62 17.15 30.36
C ASP A 32 -1.90 17.41 28.87
N VAL A 33 -1.74 16.37 28.05
CA VAL A 33 -1.84 16.49 26.59
C VAL A 33 -3.31 16.69 26.19
N PRO A 34 -3.64 17.77 25.47
CA PRO A 34 -5.00 18.05 25.00
C PRO A 34 -5.59 16.95 24.09
N ALA A 35 -6.92 16.81 24.11
CA ALA A 35 -7.61 15.76 23.37
C ALA A 35 -7.60 15.96 21.84
N ASP A 36 -7.51 17.20 21.36
CA ASP A 36 -7.41 17.59 19.95
C ASP A 36 -6.14 17.04 19.27
N VAL A 37 -5.05 16.89 20.02
CA VAL A 37 -3.79 16.31 19.50
C VAL A 37 -3.67 14.80 19.74
N SER A 38 -4.77 14.12 20.06
CA SER A 38 -4.77 12.67 20.35
C SER A 38 -4.21 11.82 19.22
N LYS A 39 -4.52 12.16 17.96
CA LYS A 39 -3.98 11.47 16.78
C LYS A 39 -2.46 11.62 16.69
N SER A 40 -1.96 12.84 16.87
CA SER A 40 -0.52 13.13 16.87
C SER A 40 0.21 12.42 18.02
N LEU A 41 -0.39 12.35 19.20
CA LEU A 41 0.16 11.59 20.33
C LEU A 41 0.24 10.10 20.00
N ASN A 42 -0.82 9.52 19.42
CA ASN A 42 -0.81 8.11 19.01
C ASN A 42 0.31 7.82 18.00
N VAL A 43 0.44 8.65 16.96
CA VAL A 43 1.52 8.53 15.97
C VAL A 43 2.90 8.63 16.64
N PHE A 44 3.08 9.60 17.55
CA PHE A 44 4.33 9.75 18.30
C PHE A 44 4.67 8.52 19.13
N ILE A 45 3.70 7.97 19.87
CA ILE A 45 3.89 6.76 20.67
C ILE A 45 4.21 5.57 19.76
N GLN A 46 3.50 5.40 18.64
CA GLN A 46 3.78 4.31 17.70
C GLN A 46 5.21 4.39 17.15
N ARG A 47 5.61 5.56 16.63
CA ARG A 47 6.98 5.80 16.12
C ARG A 47 8.06 5.60 17.18
N THR A 48 7.73 5.85 18.43
CA THR A 48 8.64 5.66 19.57
C THR A 48 8.74 4.19 19.97
N VAL A 49 7.63 3.46 20.01
CA VAL A 49 7.57 2.13 20.63
C VAL A 49 7.80 1.01 19.61
N PHE A 50 7.14 1.04 18.45
CA PHE A 50 7.18 -0.06 17.47
C PHE A 50 8.59 -0.45 17.01
N PRO A 51 9.53 0.47 16.73
CA PRO A 51 10.89 0.09 16.36
C PRO A 51 11.61 -0.73 17.44
N ARG A 52 11.20 -0.59 18.71
CA ARG A 52 11.78 -1.29 19.87
C ARG A 52 11.08 -2.62 20.16
N ILE A 53 9.81 -2.75 19.77
CA ILE A 53 8.99 -3.93 20.05
C ILE A 53 8.64 -4.74 18.79
N ALA A 54 9.12 -4.36 17.61
CA ALA A 54 8.75 -4.98 16.34
C ALA A 54 8.94 -6.50 16.34
N VAL A 55 9.97 -7.01 17.03
CA VAL A 55 10.20 -8.46 17.17
C VAL A 55 9.09 -9.15 17.96
N LEU A 56 8.47 -8.47 18.93
CA LEU A 56 7.37 -8.98 19.73
C LEU A 56 6.04 -8.99 18.96
N CYS A 57 5.91 -8.20 17.89
CA CYS A 57 4.73 -8.16 17.03
C CYS A 57 4.53 -9.46 16.23
N PHE A 58 5.57 -10.30 16.16
CA PHE A 58 5.55 -11.58 15.49
C PHE A 58 5.79 -12.72 16.49
N ASN A 59 4.75 -13.52 16.74
CA ASN A 59 4.93 -14.79 17.44
C ASN A 59 5.67 -15.82 16.55
N GLN A 60 6.18 -16.89 17.14
CA GLN A 60 6.95 -17.93 16.42
C GLN A 60 6.16 -18.53 15.25
N ARG A 61 4.84 -18.65 15.38
CA ARG A 61 3.96 -19.19 14.34
C ARG A 61 3.83 -18.24 13.15
N SER A 62 3.40 -17.01 13.41
CA SER A 62 3.24 -15.94 12.43
C SER A 62 4.53 -15.65 11.67
N THR A 63 5.68 -15.64 12.36
CA THR A 63 7.00 -15.51 11.72
C THR A 63 7.23 -16.60 10.67
N ARG A 64 6.99 -17.87 11.04
CA ARG A 64 7.20 -19.00 10.12
C ARG A 64 6.21 -18.99 8.96
N ASP A 65 4.95 -18.64 9.23
CA ASP A 65 3.92 -18.55 8.20
C ASP A 65 4.18 -17.40 7.23
N CYS A 66 4.53 -16.20 7.72
CA CYS A 66 4.91 -15.06 6.90
C CYS A 66 6.12 -15.41 6.02
N GLN A 67 7.20 -15.95 6.61
CA GLN A 67 8.39 -16.36 5.84
C GLN A 67 8.08 -17.39 4.75
N ARG A 68 7.22 -18.37 5.04
CA ARG A 68 6.79 -19.38 4.06
C ARG A 68 6.01 -18.73 2.91
N ARG A 69 5.05 -17.86 3.23
CA ARG A 69 4.22 -17.15 2.24
C ARG A 69 5.04 -16.14 1.42
N ASP A 70 5.96 -15.41 2.05
CA ASP A 70 6.89 -14.49 1.38
C ASP A 70 7.87 -15.19 0.45
N LYS A 71 8.29 -16.42 0.79
CA LYS A 71 9.06 -17.25 -0.12
C LYS A 71 8.25 -17.64 -1.36
N LEU A 72 6.97 -18.00 -1.19
CA LEU A 72 6.07 -18.30 -2.31
C LEU A 72 5.81 -17.06 -3.15
N TRP A 73 5.51 -15.92 -2.52
CA TRP A 73 5.31 -14.63 -3.16
C TRP A 73 6.47 -14.26 -4.07
N ARG A 74 7.70 -14.26 -3.55
CA ARG A 74 8.89 -13.94 -4.36
C ARG A 74 9.05 -14.87 -5.55
N LYS A 75 8.81 -16.17 -5.37
CA LYS A 75 8.81 -17.13 -6.47
C LYS A 75 7.75 -16.76 -7.53
N LYS A 76 6.54 -16.40 -7.09
CA LYS A 76 5.44 -16.00 -7.97
C LYS A 76 5.70 -14.68 -8.69
N CYS A 77 6.24 -13.66 -8.04
CA CYS A 77 6.63 -12.41 -8.69
C CYS A 77 7.70 -12.62 -9.76
N VAL A 78 8.63 -13.57 -9.57
CA VAL A 78 9.62 -13.92 -10.61
C VAL A 78 8.97 -14.68 -11.77
N GLU A 79 8.07 -15.63 -11.49
CA GLU A 79 7.33 -16.40 -12.51
C GLU A 79 6.42 -15.51 -13.37
N LEU A 80 5.68 -14.62 -12.71
CA LEU A 80 4.70 -13.72 -13.33
C LEU A 80 5.35 -12.39 -13.78
N GLY A 81 6.62 -12.18 -13.40
CA GLY A 81 7.40 -10.98 -13.68
C GLY A 81 7.62 -10.77 -15.17
N GLY A 82 6.79 -9.91 -15.76
CA GLY A 82 6.82 -9.58 -17.18
C GLY A 82 5.67 -10.18 -17.98
N LEU A 83 4.65 -10.73 -17.31
CA LEU A 83 3.37 -10.98 -17.96
C LEU A 83 2.73 -9.66 -18.42
N PRO A 84 2.03 -9.69 -19.56
CA PRO A 84 1.27 -8.54 -20.01
C PRO A 84 0.06 -8.33 -19.07
N MET A 85 -0.37 -7.07 -18.92
CA MET A 85 -1.48 -6.66 -18.04
C MET A 85 -2.78 -7.44 -18.33
N GLU A 86 -2.99 -7.80 -19.58
CA GLU A 86 -4.14 -8.57 -20.08
C GLU A 86 -4.28 -9.91 -19.36
N ASN A 87 -3.17 -10.55 -19.00
CA ASN A 87 -3.19 -11.85 -18.33
C ASN A 87 -3.69 -11.76 -16.88
N LEU A 88 -3.66 -10.56 -16.28
CA LEU A 88 -4.16 -10.32 -14.93
C LEU A 88 -5.60 -9.77 -14.93
N GLY A 89 -6.27 -9.77 -16.10
CA GLY A 89 -7.65 -9.36 -16.23
C GLY A 89 -7.85 -7.89 -16.60
N VAL A 90 -6.80 -7.15 -16.98
CA VAL A 90 -6.94 -5.77 -17.48
C VAL A 90 -7.50 -5.81 -18.90
N SER A 91 -8.58 -5.08 -19.16
CA SER A 91 -9.21 -5.01 -20.50
C SER A 91 -8.19 -4.58 -21.57
N PRO A 92 -8.15 -5.21 -22.76
CA PRO A 92 -7.24 -4.84 -23.84
C PRO A 92 -7.34 -3.37 -24.26
N GLU A 93 -8.54 -2.78 -24.19
CA GLU A 93 -8.75 -1.35 -24.48
C GLU A 93 -8.04 -0.46 -23.46
N LEU A 94 -8.14 -0.80 -22.18
CA LEU A 94 -7.45 -0.08 -21.11
C LEU A 94 -5.94 -0.24 -21.25
N VAL A 95 -5.46 -1.45 -21.56
CA VAL A 95 -4.04 -1.69 -21.80
C VAL A 95 -3.51 -0.85 -22.97
N ALA A 96 -4.25 -0.75 -24.07
CA ALA A 96 -3.85 0.09 -25.20
C ALA A 96 -3.69 1.56 -24.78
N LYS A 97 -4.65 2.08 -24.00
CA LYS A 97 -4.58 3.45 -23.46
C LYS A 97 -3.41 3.63 -22.47
N ILE A 98 -3.16 2.67 -21.58
CA ILE A 98 -2.00 2.70 -20.67
C ILE A 98 -0.70 2.77 -21.48
N ARG A 99 -0.59 1.94 -22.52
CA ARG A 99 0.61 1.88 -23.39
C ARG A 99 0.85 3.17 -24.17
N SER A 100 -0.20 3.90 -24.54
CA SER A 100 -0.07 5.18 -25.26
C SER A 100 0.14 6.38 -24.35
N SER A 101 -0.40 6.35 -23.12
CA SER A 101 -0.51 7.54 -22.27
C SER A 101 0.52 7.58 -21.13
N LEU A 102 1.01 6.43 -20.66
CA LEU A 102 1.90 6.37 -19.49
C LEU A 102 3.34 6.01 -19.86
N PRO A 103 4.32 6.50 -19.09
CA PRO A 103 5.72 6.12 -19.27
C PRO A 103 5.92 4.63 -18.97
N SER A 104 6.89 4.03 -19.67
CA SER A 104 7.23 2.62 -19.49
C SER A 104 8.68 2.45 -19.04
N HIS A 105 8.91 1.59 -18.05
CA HIS A 105 10.25 1.19 -17.62
C HIS A 105 10.67 -0.12 -18.29
N ARG A 106 11.93 -0.24 -18.71
CA ARG A 106 12.46 -1.48 -19.30
C ARG A 106 13.01 -2.38 -18.22
N ILE A 107 12.43 -3.56 -18.03
CA ILE A 107 13.01 -4.58 -17.14
C ILE A 107 14.04 -5.39 -17.95
N ARG A 108 15.29 -5.38 -17.47
CA ARG A 108 16.34 -6.25 -17.99
C ARG A 108 16.08 -7.67 -17.50
N GLY A 109 15.63 -8.54 -18.39
CA GLY A 109 15.46 -9.96 -18.08
C GLY A 109 16.82 -10.64 -17.79
N PRO A 110 16.84 -11.73 -17.00
CA PRO A 110 18.07 -12.48 -16.70
C PRO A 110 18.71 -13.17 -17.91
N SER A 111 18.06 -13.21 -19.07
CA SER A 111 18.52 -13.99 -20.22
C SER A 111 19.39 -13.15 -21.15
N GLY A 112 20.71 -13.24 -20.94
CA GLY A 112 21.77 -12.73 -21.81
C GLY A 112 22.06 -13.62 -23.02
N ASN A 113 21.08 -14.33 -23.58
CA ASN A 113 21.28 -15.17 -24.77
C ASN A 113 20.42 -14.70 -25.95
N GLY A 114 21.00 -13.80 -26.76
CA GLY A 114 21.11 -13.93 -28.22
C GLY A 114 19.86 -14.10 -29.10
N SER A 115 18.63 -14.00 -28.60
CA SER A 115 17.44 -14.10 -29.47
C SER A 115 16.87 -12.71 -29.77
N THR A 116 17.01 -12.32 -31.04
CA THR A 116 16.46 -11.11 -31.64
C THR A 116 14.94 -11.17 -31.70
N SER A 117 14.27 -10.83 -30.60
CA SER A 117 12.93 -10.24 -30.64
C SER A 117 12.89 -9.06 -29.67
N PRO A 118 12.71 -7.82 -30.15
CA PRO A 118 12.81 -6.60 -29.35
C PRO A 118 11.55 -6.34 -28.51
N CYS A 119 10.85 -7.38 -28.06
CA CYS A 119 9.84 -7.27 -27.01
C CYS A 119 10.56 -7.09 -25.66
N GLN A 120 11.16 -5.92 -25.50
CA GLN A 120 11.56 -5.40 -24.20
C GLN A 120 10.36 -5.55 -23.27
N ARG A 121 10.52 -6.29 -22.16
CA ARG A 121 9.52 -6.35 -21.10
C ARG A 121 9.39 -4.95 -20.51
N ARG A 122 8.46 -4.18 -21.07
CA ARG A 122 8.10 -2.85 -20.62
C ARG A 122 7.08 -3.00 -19.51
N VAL A 123 7.30 -2.30 -18.43
CA VAL A 123 6.38 -2.22 -17.31
C VAL A 123 5.83 -0.80 -17.23
N PHE A 124 4.54 -0.72 -16.98
CA PHE A 124 3.78 0.53 -16.87
C PHE A 124 3.38 0.74 -15.41
N LEU A 125 2.74 1.88 -15.12
CA LEU A 125 2.38 2.26 -13.75
C LEU A 125 3.63 2.37 -12.84
N VAL A 126 4.69 2.95 -13.41
CA VAL A 126 6.03 2.98 -12.80
C VAL A 126 5.99 3.76 -11.49
N ARG A 127 5.22 4.84 -11.41
CA ARG A 127 5.11 5.65 -10.19
C ARG A 127 4.43 4.87 -9.09
N ALA A 128 3.34 4.15 -9.39
CA ALA A 128 2.67 3.31 -8.40
C ALA A 128 3.61 2.19 -7.90
N ILE A 129 4.35 1.54 -8.81
CA ILE A 129 5.34 0.52 -8.45
C ILE A 129 6.42 1.09 -7.51
N GLU A 130 6.96 2.27 -7.83
CA GLU A 130 7.95 2.95 -7.00
C GLU A 130 7.40 3.33 -5.62
N ALA A 131 6.16 3.80 -5.55
CA ALA A 131 5.50 4.15 -4.31
C ALA A 131 5.27 2.92 -3.42
N PHE A 132 4.75 1.82 -3.97
CA PHE A 132 4.60 0.58 -3.23
C PHE A 132 5.95 -0.01 -2.79
N ASN A 133 7.02 0.15 -3.58
CA ASN A 133 8.37 -0.26 -3.15
C ASN A 133 8.89 0.50 -1.93
N GLY A 134 8.32 1.68 -1.64
CA GLY A 134 8.64 2.45 -0.45
C GLY A 134 8.05 1.88 0.84
N MET A 135 7.20 0.84 0.78
CA MET A 135 6.68 0.16 1.96
C MET A 135 7.80 -0.62 2.65
N GLU A 136 8.51 0.01 3.58
CA GLU A 136 9.62 -0.58 4.35
C GLU A 136 9.47 -0.31 5.85
N SER A 137 8.51 0.53 6.26
CA SER A 137 8.35 0.89 7.66
C SER A 137 7.97 -0.30 8.55
N VAL A 138 8.54 -0.29 9.75
CA VAL A 138 8.20 -1.21 10.85
C VAL A 138 7.18 -0.60 11.82
N VAL A 139 6.79 0.65 11.59
CA VAL A 139 5.79 1.37 12.39
C VAL A 139 4.45 1.26 11.67
N PRO A 140 3.39 0.71 12.30
CA PRO A 140 2.12 0.43 11.62
C PRO A 140 1.45 1.65 10.98
N CYS A 141 1.45 2.82 11.65
CA CYS A 141 0.90 4.04 11.06
C CYS A 141 1.66 4.49 9.81
N ASP A 142 2.99 4.48 9.86
CA ASP A 142 3.82 4.91 8.71
C ASP A 142 3.73 3.91 7.57
N LEU A 143 3.68 2.61 7.88
CA LEU A 143 3.48 1.55 6.89
C LEU A 143 2.10 1.65 6.21
N LEU A 144 1.07 2.06 6.96
CA LEU A 144 -0.26 2.31 6.40
C LEU A 144 -0.24 3.53 5.49
N ASP A 145 0.41 4.62 5.90
CA ASP A 145 0.58 5.81 5.08
C ASP A 145 1.35 5.50 3.77
N GLU A 146 2.41 4.69 3.85
CA GLU A 146 3.17 4.20 2.68
C GLU A 146 2.29 3.38 1.72
N LEU A 147 1.44 2.48 2.24
CA LEU A 147 0.50 1.71 1.44
C LEU A 147 -0.55 2.62 0.77
N MET A 148 -1.15 3.52 1.54
CA MET A 148 -2.16 4.46 1.04
C MET A 148 -1.57 5.38 -0.02
N HIS A 149 -0.32 5.82 0.15
CA HIS A 149 0.39 6.59 -0.85
C HIS A 149 0.53 5.83 -2.18
N GLY A 150 0.87 4.54 -2.14
CA GLY A 150 0.91 3.67 -3.32
C GLY A 150 -0.45 3.56 -4.03
N VAL A 151 -1.53 3.41 -3.26
CA VAL A 151 -2.91 3.35 -3.77
C VAL A 151 -3.33 4.67 -4.42
N VAL A 152 -3.04 5.81 -3.78
CA VAL A 152 -3.35 7.14 -4.32
C VAL A 152 -2.63 7.37 -5.65
N ILE A 153 -1.35 6.98 -5.75
CA ILE A 153 -0.61 7.09 -7.00
C ILE A 153 -1.18 6.17 -8.08
N LEU A 154 -1.58 4.96 -7.73
CA LEU A 154 -2.24 4.04 -8.67
C LEU A 154 -3.55 4.64 -9.21
N HIS A 155 -4.39 5.20 -8.33
CA HIS A 155 -5.61 5.91 -8.73
C HIS A 155 -5.31 7.07 -9.66
N HIS A 156 -4.28 7.87 -9.35
CA HIS A 156 -3.88 8.99 -10.17
C HIS A 156 -3.38 8.54 -11.56
N GLU A 157 -2.54 7.51 -11.64
CA GLU A 157 -2.08 6.97 -12.93
C GLU A 157 -3.24 6.37 -13.74
N ALA A 158 -4.18 5.67 -13.08
CA ALA A 158 -5.39 5.16 -13.73
C ALA A 158 -6.28 6.31 -14.25
N ALA A 159 -6.44 7.38 -13.47
CA ALA A 159 -7.24 8.54 -13.83
C ALA A 159 -6.68 9.29 -15.05
N LEU A 160 -5.36 9.38 -15.19
CA LEU A 160 -4.71 9.94 -16.39
C LEU A 160 -5.07 9.17 -17.67
N VAL A 161 -5.37 7.87 -17.55
CA VAL A 161 -5.69 7.00 -18.69
C VAL A 161 -7.18 6.92 -18.95
N LEU A 162 -7.99 6.87 -17.88
CA LEU A 162 -9.45 6.74 -17.95
C LEU A 162 -10.15 8.09 -18.13
N GLY A 163 -9.49 9.20 -17.79
CA GLY A 163 -10.07 10.53 -17.78
C GLY A 163 -11.02 10.79 -16.59
N THR A 164 -11.04 9.90 -15.60
CA THR A 164 -11.89 9.97 -14.41
C THR A 164 -11.18 9.37 -13.21
N THR A 165 -11.39 9.94 -12.02
CA THR A 165 -10.93 9.38 -10.75
C THR A 165 -11.88 8.32 -10.20
N GLN A 166 -13.10 8.21 -10.74
CA GLN A 166 -14.09 7.22 -10.32
C GLN A 166 -14.10 6.05 -11.29
N PHE A 167 -13.59 4.91 -10.86
CA PHE A 167 -13.64 3.66 -11.61
C PHE A 167 -13.94 2.48 -10.69
N SER A 168 -14.50 1.42 -11.27
CA SER A 168 -14.98 0.27 -10.52
C SER A 168 -13.84 -0.55 -9.94
N VAL A 169 -14.16 -1.33 -8.89
CA VAL A 169 -13.25 -2.32 -8.29
C VAL A 169 -12.75 -3.33 -9.34
N GLU A 170 -13.60 -3.68 -10.31
CA GLU A 170 -13.27 -4.58 -11.43
C GLU A 170 -12.14 -4.02 -12.30
N THR A 171 -11.99 -2.70 -12.36
CA THR A 171 -10.89 -2.04 -13.06
C THR A 171 -9.69 -1.86 -12.15
N PHE A 172 -9.91 -1.47 -10.90
CA PHE A 172 -8.84 -1.22 -9.93
C PHE A 172 -8.05 -2.50 -9.57
N PHE A 173 -8.75 -3.59 -9.25
CA PHE A 173 -8.13 -4.78 -8.68
C PHE A 173 -7.10 -5.45 -9.62
N PRO A 174 -7.38 -5.63 -10.93
CA PRO A 174 -6.37 -6.12 -11.89
C PRO A 174 -5.14 -5.21 -12.01
N LEU A 175 -5.32 -3.89 -11.95
CA LEU A 175 -4.21 -2.93 -11.98
C LEU A 175 -3.36 -3.02 -10.71
N LEU A 176 -4.00 -3.15 -9.55
CA LEU A 176 -3.32 -3.37 -8.27
C LEU A 176 -2.49 -4.66 -8.29
N ALA A 177 -3.09 -5.77 -8.74
CA ALA A 177 -2.40 -7.06 -8.85
C ALA A 177 -1.19 -6.96 -9.81
N TYR A 178 -1.34 -6.27 -10.94
CA TYR A 178 -0.24 -6.01 -11.88
C TYR A 178 0.89 -5.22 -11.23
N VAL A 179 0.58 -4.11 -10.56
CA VAL A 179 1.57 -3.28 -9.86
C VAL A 179 2.32 -4.11 -8.82
N LEU A 180 1.61 -4.82 -7.94
CA LEU A 180 2.22 -5.59 -6.86
C LEU A 180 3.16 -6.71 -7.35
N VAL A 181 2.84 -7.38 -8.47
CA VAL A 181 3.73 -8.38 -9.11
C VAL A 181 5.07 -7.76 -9.53
N HIS A 182 5.05 -6.48 -9.89
CA HIS A 182 6.23 -5.74 -10.34
C HIS A 182 6.96 -4.98 -9.21
N CYS A 183 6.38 -4.96 -8.00
CA CYS A 183 7.02 -4.41 -6.81
C CYS A 183 8.09 -5.35 -6.23
N ARG A 184 9.09 -4.76 -5.58
CA ARG A 184 10.14 -5.41 -4.81
C ARG A 184 9.75 -5.45 -3.34
N LEU A 185 8.70 -6.22 -3.03
CA LEU A 185 8.20 -6.40 -1.67
C LEU A 185 8.57 -7.80 -1.15
N PRO A 186 9.79 -8.02 -0.65
CA PRO A 186 10.26 -9.36 -0.26
C PRO A 186 9.59 -9.90 1.00
N THR A 187 8.96 -9.04 1.80
CA THR A 187 8.36 -9.33 3.11
C THR A 187 6.92 -8.86 3.20
N ILE A 188 6.18 -8.92 2.08
CA ILE A 188 4.82 -8.38 1.99
C ILE A 188 3.87 -9.00 3.01
N HIS A 189 4.00 -10.29 3.31
CA HIS A 189 3.14 -10.95 4.30
C HIS A 189 3.45 -10.50 5.72
N ALA A 190 4.72 -10.22 6.04
CA ALA A 190 5.08 -9.64 7.32
C ALA A 190 4.52 -8.21 7.47
N GLN A 191 4.55 -7.42 6.40
CA GLN A 191 3.97 -6.06 6.36
C GLN A 191 2.45 -6.10 6.52
N LEU A 192 1.78 -6.96 5.76
CA LEU A 192 0.33 -7.16 5.87
C LEU A 192 -0.08 -7.67 7.26
N HIS A 193 0.71 -8.57 7.86
CA HIS A 193 0.48 -9.00 9.24
C HIS A 193 0.56 -7.82 10.22
N LEU A 194 1.52 -6.90 10.05
CA LEU A 194 1.60 -5.70 10.89
C LEU A 194 0.40 -4.77 10.71
N LEU A 195 -0.03 -4.56 9.47
CA LEU A 195 -1.17 -3.70 9.15
C LEU A 195 -2.47 -4.25 9.75
N GLU A 196 -2.74 -5.54 9.54
CA GLU A 196 -3.95 -6.22 10.02
C GLU A 196 -4.06 -6.21 11.55
N ASN A 197 -2.94 -6.42 12.25
CA ASN A 197 -2.96 -6.58 13.71
C ASN A 197 -2.68 -5.29 14.50
N PHE A 198 -2.05 -4.28 13.88
CA PHE A 198 -1.58 -3.10 14.61
C PHE A 198 -1.90 -1.75 13.97
N ALA A 199 -2.18 -1.68 12.65
CA ALA A 199 -2.56 -0.42 11.99
C ALA A 199 -4.09 -0.25 11.90
N ILE A 200 -4.80 -1.34 11.65
CA ILE A 200 -6.27 -1.35 11.65
C ILE A 200 -6.74 -1.49 13.11
N THR A 201 -7.38 -0.44 13.59
CA THR A 201 -7.96 -0.31 14.93
C THR A 201 -9.48 -0.15 14.81
N ALA A 202 -10.18 -0.17 15.95
CA ALA A 202 -11.64 0.04 15.94
C ALA A 202 -12.06 1.37 15.26
N ASP A 203 -11.20 2.38 15.28
CA ASP A 203 -11.48 3.71 14.74
C ASP A 203 -11.46 3.76 13.21
N ASN A 204 -10.68 2.91 12.55
CA ASN A 204 -10.55 2.87 11.09
C ASN A 204 -10.94 1.50 10.47
N ALA A 205 -11.52 0.58 11.26
CA ALA A 205 -11.93 -0.74 10.80
C ALA A 205 -12.96 -0.70 9.65
N ASN A 206 -13.83 0.31 9.63
CA ASN A 206 -14.81 0.54 8.56
C ASN A 206 -14.40 1.68 7.62
N GLY A 207 -13.14 2.12 7.70
CA GLY A 207 -12.60 3.22 6.90
C GLY A 207 -12.18 2.79 5.49
N GLU A 208 -11.70 3.76 4.73
CA GLU A 208 -11.11 3.53 3.41
C GLU A 208 -9.78 2.77 3.52
N GLU A 209 -9.04 3.02 4.60
CA GLU A 209 -7.74 2.41 4.87
C GLU A 209 -7.85 0.90 5.03
N SER A 210 -8.84 0.43 5.81
CA SER A 210 -9.07 -1.01 5.98
C SER A 210 -9.50 -1.66 4.66
N TYR A 211 -10.35 -0.98 3.87
CA TYR A 211 -10.74 -1.46 2.54
C TYR A 211 -9.53 -1.72 1.64
N TYR A 212 -8.59 -0.78 1.54
CA TYR A 212 -7.41 -0.98 0.69
C TYR A 212 -6.41 -1.98 1.25
N VAL A 213 -6.22 -2.04 2.58
CA VAL A 213 -5.43 -3.10 3.20
C VAL A 213 -5.98 -4.46 2.78
N TYR A 214 -7.30 -4.69 2.90
CA TYR A 214 -7.92 -5.94 2.46
C TYR A 214 -7.84 -6.15 0.95
N CYS A 215 -7.90 -5.11 0.13
CA CYS A 215 -7.66 -5.23 -1.32
C CYS A 215 -6.23 -5.72 -1.62
N VAL A 216 -5.23 -5.23 -0.90
CA VAL A 216 -3.83 -5.69 -1.04
C VAL A 216 -3.70 -7.13 -0.56
N HIS A 217 -4.31 -7.51 0.57
CA HIS A 217 -4.35 -8.91 1.02
C HIS A 217 -4.91 -9.84 -0.07
N ALA A 218 -6.05 -9.47 -0.64
CA ALA A 218 -6.71 -10.24 -1.68
C ALA A 218 -5.89 -10.28 -2.98
N ALA A 219 -5.24 -9.19 -3.37
CA ALA A 219 -4.39 -9.15 -4.55
C ALA A 219 -3.13 -10.02 -4.39
N VAL A 220 -2.49 -9.97 -3.21
CA VAL A 220 -1.34 -10.83 -2.88
C VAL A 220 -1.72 -12.30 -2.87
N GLU A 221 -2.86 -12.63 -2.28
CA GLU A 221 -3.39 -13.99 -2.28
C GLU A 221 -3.75 -14.46 -3.69
N TYR A 222 -4.41 -13.62 -4.48
CA TYR A 222 -4.72 -13.87 -5.89
C TYR A 222 -3.45 -14.24 -6.66
N VAL A 223 -2.39 -13.44 -6.58
CA VAL A 223 -1.11 -13.70 -7.24
C VAL A 223 -0.45 -14.99 -6.74
N CYS A 224 -0.50 -15.27 -5.44
CA CYS A 224 0.06 -16.49 -4.87
C CYS A 224 -0.69 -17.76 -5.35
N ASN A 225 -2.01 -17.66 -5.45
CA ASN A 225 -2.91 -18.73 -5.87
C ASN A 225 -3.07 -18.83 -7.39
N THR A 226 -2.54 -17.86 -8.14
CA THR A 226 -2.53 -17.90 -9.60
C THR A 226 -1.63 -19.05 -10.06
N ALA A 227 -2.25 -20.19 -10.32
CA ALA A 227 -1.63 -21.36 -10.90
C ALA A 227 -1.50 -21.12 -12.41
N GLY A 228 -0.27 -20.95 -12.90
CA GLY A 228 0.04 -21.23 -14.30
C GLY A 228 -0.63 -20.35 -15.36
N LEU A 229 -0.65 -19.02 -15.22
CA LEU A 229 -0.84 -18.11 -16.38
C LEU A 229 0.33 -18.16 -17.40
N GLY A 230 1.14 -19.22 -17.36
CA GLY A 230 1.97 -19.65 -18.46
C GLY A 230 1.14 -20.48 -19.43
N VAL A 231 0.99 -19.96 -20.65
CA VAL A 231 0.43 -20.62 -21.86
C VAL A 231 -1.10 -20.58 -21.99
N ILE A 232 -1.61 -19.43 -22.46
CA ILE A 232 -2.54 -19.48 -23.59
C ILE A 232 -1.71 -19.14 -24.83
N ALA A 233 -1.08 -20.15 -25.41
CA ALA A 233 -0.67 -20.08 -26.80
C ALA A 233 -1.92 -20.37 -27.65
N ASN A 234 -2.40 -19.35 -28.37
CA ASN A 234 -3.34 -19.37 -29.50
C ASN A 234 -4.59 -20.29 -29.47
N PRO A 235 -5.80 -19.74 -29.73
CA PRO A 235 -6.95 -20.54 -30.14
C PRO A 235 -6.77 -20.94 -31.60
N GLY A 236 -6.07 -22.05 -31.86
CA GLY A 236 -5.73 -22.42 -33.23
C GLY A 236 -5.06 -23.78 -33.41
N SER A 237 -5.59 -24.84 -32.81
CA SER A 237 -5.35 -26.19 -33.33
C SER A 237 -6.54 -27.12 -33.07
N THR A 238 -7.37 -27.23 -34.10
CA THR A 238 -7.90 -28.48 -34.66
C THR A 238 -7.93 -29.71 -33.74
N VAL A 239 -9.15 -30.08 -33.37
CA VAL A 239 -9.71 -31.41 -33.07
C VAL A 239 -8.73 -32.59 -33.12
N SER A 240 -8.65 -33.32 -32.00
CA SER A 240 -8.54 -34.79 -32.04
C SER A 240 -9.15 -35.39 -30.79
N SER A 241 -10.33 -35.96 -30.99
CA SER A 241 -11.01 -36.86 -30.08
C SER A 241 -10.20 -38.16 -29.92
N THR A 242 -9.87 -38.54 -28.70
CA THR A 242 -9.71 -39.95 -28.34
C THR A 242 -10.20 -40.18 -26.91
N SER A 243 -11.33 -40.88 -26.83
CA SER A 243 -11.90 -41.44 -25.60
C SER A 243 -10.96 -42.46 -24.97
N SER A 244 -10.88 -42.48 -23.64
CA SER A 244 -10.48 -43.66 -22.88
C SER A 244 -11.12 -43.60 -21.49
N ALA A 245 -12.01 -44.57 -21.23
CA ALA A 245 -12.67 -44.84 -19.96
C ALA A 245 -11.77 -45.68 -19.03
N VAL A 246 -12.29 -45.99 -17.82
CA VAL A 246 -11.78 -46.88 -16.73
C VAL A 246 -11.09 -46.07 -15.60
N SER A 247 -11.41 -46.16 -14.30
CA SER A 247 -12.40 -46.89 -13.48
C SER A 247 -12.52 -46.22 -12.09
N MET A 248 -13.67 -46.36 -11.42
CA MET A 248 -13.89 -46.07 -9.99
C MET A 248 -13.60 -47.31 -9.12
N PRO A 249 -13.30 -47.13 -7.82
CA PRO A 249 -14.35 -47.46 -6.85
C PRO A 249 -14.42 -46.55 -5.61
N GLY A 250 -15.66 -46.32 -5.15
CA GLY A 250 -16.04 -46.38 -3.72
C GLY A 250 -15.92 -45.11 -2.86
N GLY A 251 -17.06 -44.51 -2.51
CA GLY A 251 -17.20 -43.64 -1.33
C GLY A 251 -18.28 -42.56 -1.43
N SER A 252 -19.49 -42.84 -0.93
CA SER A 252 -20.55 -41.85 -0.61
C SER A 252 -20.33 -41.22 0.79
N PRO A 253 -21.08 -40.18 1.23
CA PRO A 253 -21.99 -39.28 0.52
C PRO A 253 -21.74 -37.77 0.76
N VAL A 254 -22.44 -36.99 -0.06
CA VAL A 254 -22.57 -35.52 -0.12
C VAL A 254 -23.31 -34.94 1.10
N VAL A 255 -22.87 -33.76 1.56
CA VAL A 255 -23.68 -32.80 2.33
C VAL A 255 -23.58 -31.43 1.63
N PRO A 256 -24.69 -30.73 1.32
CA PRO A 256 -24.64 -29.46 0.58
C PRO A 256 -24.54 -28.27 1.55
N ILE A 257 -23.59 -27.36 1.30
CA ILE A 257 -23.59 -26.03 1.93
C ILE A 257 -24.13 -25.00 0.95
N ILE A 258 -25.31 -24.55 1.32
CA ILE A 258 -26.13 -23.40 0.97
C ILE A 258 -25.32 -22.20 0.41
N SER A 259 -25.73 -21.76 -0.78
CA SER A 259 -25.42 -20.43 -1.35
C SER A 259 -25.93 -19.32 -0.45
N ALA A 260 -25.05 -18.38 -0.10
CA ALA A 260 -25.44 -17.08 0.43
C ALA A 260 -24.93 -15.99 -0.53
N SER A 261 -25.88 -15.33 -1.20
CA SER A 261 -25.68 -14.14 -2.02
C SER A 261 -25.21 -12.95 -1.17
N PRO A 262 -24.36 -12.03 -1.68
CA PRO A 262 -24.13 -10.75 -1.01
C PRO A 262 -25.29 -9.78 -1.30
N PRO A 263 -25.72 -8.96 -0.33
CA PRO A 263 -26.74 -7.94 -0.56
C PRO A 263 -26.18 -6.77 -1.36
N LYS A 264 -26.96 -6.37 -2.35
CA LYS A 264 -26.87 -5.09 -3.06
C LYS A 264 -27.05 -3.96 -2.05
N ASN A 265 -26.18 -2.96 -2.09
CA ASN A 265 -26.53 -1.54 -1.92
C ASN A 265 -25.33 -0.68 -2.32
N HIS A 266 -25.41 -0.14 -3.53
CA HIS A 266 -24.61 1.01 -3.95
C HIS A 266 -25.29 2.27 -3.43
N THR A 267 -24.57 3.09 -2.67
CA THR A 267 -24.76 4.54 -2.68
C THR A 267 -23.39 5.19 -2.58
N ALA A 268 -23.15 6.05 -3.56
CA ALA A 268 -21.92 6.72 -3.92
C ALA A 268 -21.63 7.96 -3.05
N PHE A 269 -20.34 8.20 -2.84
CA PHE A 269 -19.57 9.46 -2.95
C PHE A 269 -20.15 10.80 -2.43
N SER A 270 -19.34 11.46 -1.61
CA SER A 270 -19.12 12.92 -1.65
C SER A 270 -17.69 13.22 -1.20
N LEU A 271 -16.78 13.39 -2.17
CA LEU A 271 -15.36 13.77 -1.98
C LEU A 271 -15.01 15.06 -2.75
N GLU A 272 -15.98 15.97 -2.90
CA GLU A 272 -15.73 17.26 -3.59
C GLU A 272 -15.73 18.47 -2.65
N LEU A 273 -16.05 18.32 -1.36
CA LEU A 273 -16.26 19.49 -0.47
C LEU A 273 -15.11 19.79 0.50
N GLU A 274 -14.11 18.91 0.63
CA GLU A 274 -13.02 19.09 1.60
C GLU A 274 -11.68 19.52 0.98
N LEU A 275 -11.53 19.46 -0.35
CA LEU A 275 -10.28 19.87 -1.02
C LEU A 275 -10.30 21.32 -1.56
N GLU A 276 -11.47 21.92 -1.79
CA GLU A 276 -11.57 23.30 -2.26
C GLU A 276 -11.53 24.34 -1.12
N SER A 277 -11.89 23.95 0.11
CA SER A 277 -11.93 24.88 1.25
C SER A 277 -10.55 25.21 1.84
N GLU A 278 -9.54 24.37 1.62
CA GLU A 278 -8.17 24.62 2.11
C GLU A 278 -7.28 25.45 1.15
N LEU A 279 -7.72 25.65 -0.09
CA LEU A 279 -6.95 26.38 -1.12
C LEU A 279 -7.41 27.83 -1.34
N GLU A 280 -8.62 28.22 -0.93
CA GLU A 280 -9.10 29.61 -1.06
C GLU A 280 -8.82 30.53 0.15
N VAL A 281 -8.39 30.01 1.30
CA VAL A 281 -8.20 30.82 2.53
C VAL A 281 -6.86 31.59 2.58
N LYS A 282 -5.97 31.43 1.59
CA LYS A 282 -4.61 32.03 1.63
C LYS A 282 -4.34 33.21 0.68
N VAL A 283 -5.35 33.76 -0.01
CA VAL A 283 -5.13 34.82 -1.04
C VAL A 283 -5.85 36.16 -0.78
N LEU A 284 -6.70 36.30 0.24
CA LEU A 284 -7.34 37.60 0.54
C LEU A 284 -7.22 37.99 2.01
N SER A 285 -6.18 38.77 2.33
CA SER A 285 -6.17 39.70 3.48
C SER A 285 -4.93 40.61 3.40
N SER A 286 -5.05 41.72 2.67
CA SER A 286 -4.22 42.90 2.87
C SER A 286 -5.12 44.12 2.76
N PRO A 287 -5.37 44.89 3.83
CA PRO A 287 -5.85 46.24 3.69
C PRO A 287 -4.67 47.22 3.82
N SER A 288 -4.48 47.98 2.75
CA SER A 288 -3.81 49.29 2.76
C SER A 288 -4.77 50.33 3.36
N MET A 289 -4.30 51.18 4.28
CA MET A 289 -4.51 52.64 4.21
C MET A 289 -3.68 53.45 5.23
N GLU A 290 -2.93 54.40 4.67
CA GLU A 290 -2.39 55.72 5.10
C GLU A 290 -2.75 56.28 6.51
N GLN A 291 -1.78 56.59 7.40
CA GLN A 291 -1.03 57.85 7.67
C GLN A 291 -1.79 58.96 8.47
N PRO A 292 -1.16 59.97 9.13
CA PRO A 292 0.25 60.21 9.55
C PRO A 292 0.42 60.79 11.00
N GLU A 293 1.67 60.92 11.50
CA GLU A 293 2.28 62.14 12.11
C GLU A 293 3.45 61.88 13.11
N VAL A 294 4.63 62.47 12.79
CA VAL A 294 5.51 63.35 13.62
C VAL A 294 6.11 62.73 14.90
N THR A 295 7.43 62.54 15.13
CA THR A 295 8.58 63.48 15.10
C THR A 295 9.89 62.76 15.48
N GLY A 296 11.05 63.29 15.04
CA GLY A 296 12.38 63.11 15.68
C GLY A 296 13.39 62.25 14.88
N VAL A 297 14.19 62.82 13.97
CA VAL A 297 15.55 63.39 14.22
C VAL A 297 16.42 62.39 15.01
N CYS A 298 17.46 61.75 14.47
CA CYS A 298 18.67 62.36 13.92
C CYS A 298 19.44 61.38 13.01
N ASN A 299 20.06 61.93 11.97
CA ASN A 299 20.84 61.26 10.96
C ASN A 299 22.31 61.68 11.13
N THR A 300 23.22 60.75 11.41
CA THR A 300 24.68 60.85 11.23
C THR A 300 25.23 59.43 11.38
N GLY A 301 26.10 58.87 10.56
CA GLY A 301 26.92 59.40 9.48
C GLY A 301 27.66 58.22 8.83
N ALA A 302 28.25 58.52 7.68
CA ALA A 302 28.85 57.58 6.75
C ALA A 302 30.06 56.80 7.30
N ALA A 303 30.26 55.59 6.74
CA ALA A 303 31.56 54.97 6.50
C ALA A 303 32.39 55.86 5.53
N PRO A 304 33.72 55.69 5.30
CA PRO A 304 34.50 54.45 5.41
C PRO A 304 35.97 54.64 5.89
N GLU A 305 36.76 53.56 5.79
CA GLU A 305 38.22 53.50 5.51
C GLU A 305 39.12 52.74 6.50
N SER A 306 39.66 51.62 5.97
CA SER A 306 41.09 51.28 5.89
C SER A 306 41.86 50.69 7.09
N GLY A 307 42.81 49.78 6.74
CA GLY A 307 43.89 49.24 7.58
C GLY A 307 43.57 47.84 8.14
N ASN A 308 44.00 46.71 7.58
CA ASN A 308 45.34 46.27 7.18
C ASN A 308 46.35 46.34 8.33
N GLU A 309 46.48 45.26 9.11
CA GLU A 309 47.75 44.91 9.76
C GLU A 309 47.81 43.40 10.06
N SER A 310 49.00 42.86 9.83
CA SER A 310 49.38 41.45 9.95
C SER A 310 50.08 41.23 11.27
N SER A 311 49.78 40.15 11.97
CA SER A 311 50.69 39.27 12.75
C SER A 311 49.89 38.25 13.53
#